data_AF-A0A6G8PX29-F1
#
_entry.id   AF-A0A6G8PX29-F1
#
_cell.length_a   1.000
_cell.length_b   1.000
_cell.length_c   1.000
_cell.angle_alpha   90.00
_cell.angle_beta   90.00
_cell.angle_gamma   90.00
#
_symmetry.space_group_name_H-M   'P 1'
#
loop_
_entity.id
_entity.type
_entity.pdbx_description
1 polymer ?
#
loop_
_entity_poly.entity_id
_entity_poly.type
_entity_poly.pdbx_seq_one_letter_code
_entity_poly.pdbx_strand_id
1 'polypeptide(L)' 'MPTYLETVATRFHRFYTVHQVLVEDEALRQRRLALCAATKLVLASGLNLLGVEAPERM' A
#
# COMPACT_ATOMS: atom_id res chain seq x y z
N MET A 1 10.23 9.41 10.85
CA MET A 1 9.52 8.12 10.70
C MET A 1 8.06 8.29 10.32
N PRO A 2 7.21 9.04 11.07
CA PRO A 2 5.80 9.22 10.68
C PRO A 2 5.62 9.88 9.30
N THR A 3 6.43 10.90 8.98
CA THR A 3 6.39 11.60 7.67
C THR A 3 6.69 10.69 6.48
N TYR A 4 7.50 9.64 6.67
CA TYR A 4 7.77 8.66 5.61
C TYR A 4 6.55 7.79 5.34
N LEU A 5 5.91 7.28 6.40
CA LEU A 5 4.69 6.46 6.28
C LEU A 5 3.53 7.26 5.69
N GLU A 6 3.39 8.53 6.09
CA GLU A 6 2.43 9.45 5.50
C GLU A 6 2.68 9.61 3.99
N THR A 7 3.93 9.87 3.59
CA THR A 7 4.29 9.99 2.17
C THR A 7 3.99 8.70 1.39
N VAL A 8 4.30 7.54 1.96
CA VAL A 8 4.00 6.22 1.35
C VAL A 8 2.49 6.03 1.19
N ALA A 9 1.71 6.34 2.23
CA ALA A 9 0.25 6.25 2.19
C ALA A 9 -0.36 7.19 1.14
N THR A 10 0.09 8.45 1.06
CA THR A 10 -0.37 9.42 0.04
C THR A 10 -0.05 8.94 -1.37
N ARG A 11 1.17 8.43 -1.61
CA ARG A 11 1.57 7.91 -2.92
C ARG A 11 0.77 6.67 -3.31
N PHE A 12 0.54 5.78 -2.35
CA PHE A 12 -0.27 4.58 -2.56
C PHE A 12 -1.73 4.91 -2.87
N HIS A 13 -2.31 5.87 -2.13
CA HIS A 13 -3.66 6.33 -2.39
C HIS A 13 -3.81 6.88 -3.81
N ARG A 14 -2.86 7.73 -4.25
CA ARG A 14 -2.84 8.21 -5.64
C ARG A 14 -2.72 7.07 -6.65
N PHE A 15 -1.85 6.09 -6.38
CA PHE A 15 -1.73 4.89 -7.24
C PHE A 15 -3.06 4.15 -7.36
N TYR A 16 -3.74 3.90 -6.24
CA TYR A 16 -5.00 3.15 -6.21
C TYR A 16 -6.14 3.88 -6.94
N THR A 17 -6.19 5.21 -6.82
CA THR A 17 -7.19 6.05 -7.51
C THR A 17 -6.94 6.14 -9.01
N VAL A 18 -5.68 6.21 -9.45
CA VAL A 18 -5.33 6.38 -10.87
C VAL A 18 -5.27 5.04 -11.62
N HIS A 19 -4.88 3.97 -10.94
CA HIS A 19 -4.64 2.67 -11.55
C HIS A 19 -5.58 1.61 -10.97
N GLN A 20 -6.56 1.19 -11.77
CA GLN A 20 -7.41 0.06 -11.44
C GLN A 20 -6.57 -1.21 -11.25
N VAL A 21 -6.62 -1.83 -10.08
CA VAL A 21 -5.81 -3.03 -9.80
C VAL A 21 -6.40 -4.27 -10.48
N LEU A 22 -7.73 -4.41 -10.44
CA LEU A 22 -8.47 -5.51 -11.05
C LEU A 22 -8.72 -5.23 -12.53
N VAL A 23 -7.76 -5.59 -13.37
CA VAL A 23 -7.82 -5.50 -14.83
C VAL A 23 -7.80 -6.89 -15.46
N GLU A 24 -8.23 -6.99 -16.72
CA GLU A 24 -8.28 -8.26 -17.47
C GLU A 24 -6.89 -8.82 -17.78
N ASP A 25 -5.89 -7.95 -17.99
CA ASP A 25 -4.51 -8.37 -18.18
C ASP A 25 -3.95 -8.97 -16.88
N GLU A 26 -3.79 -10.29 -16.88
CA GLU A 26 -3.27 -11.07 -15.76
C GLU A 26 -1.89 -10.59 -15.30
N ALA A 27 -0.97 -10.36 -16.23
CA ALA A 27 0.40 -9.98 -15.89
C ALA A 27 0.43 -8.58 -15.26
N LEU A 28 -0.38 -7.66 -15.77
CA LEU A 28 -0.53 -6.32 -15.21
C LEU A 28 -1.20 -6.35 -13.83
N ARG A 29 -2.27 -7.14 -13.68
CA ARG A 29 -2.98 -7.33 -12.41
C ARG A 29 -2.06 -7.89 -11.33
N GLN A 30 -1.31 -8.95 -11.63
CA GLN A 30 -0.37 -9.56 -10.70
C GLN A 30 0.70 -8.58 -10.22
N ARG A 31 1.27 -7.77 -11.12
CA ARG A 31 2.24 -6.73 -10.76
C ARG A 31 1.63 -5.67 -9.83
N ARG A 32 0.40 -5.24 -10.10
CA ARG A 32 -0.30 -4.26 -9.27
C ARG A 32 -0.66 -4.83 -7.89
N LEU A 33 -1.10 -6.09 -7.83
CA LEU A 33 -1.36 -6.80 -6.57
C LEU A 33 -0.08 -6.95 -5.74
N ALA A 34 1.04 -7.30 -6.37
CA ALA A 34 2.34 -7.37 -5.69
C ALA A 34 2.75 -6.02 -5.09
N LEU A 35 2.53 -4.91 -5.81
CA LEU A 35 2.77 -3.57 -5.29
C LEU A 35 1.88 -3.24 -4.08
N CYS A 36 0.60 -3.61 -4.12
CA CYS A 36 -0.31 -3.45 -2.99
C CYS A 36 0.17 -4.25 -1.76
N ALA A 37 0.56 -5.51 -1.95
CA ALA A 37 1.06 -6.36 -0.88
C ALA A 37 2.36 -5.82 -0.26
N ALA A 38 3.32 -5.39 -1.08
CA ALA A 38 4.56 -4.78 -0.62
C ALA A 38 4.29 -3.49 0.18
N THR A 39 3.39 -2.64 -0.30
CA THR A 39 3.02 -1.40 0.39
C THR A 39 2.37 -1.67 1.74
N LYS A 40 1.46 -2.66 1.80
CA LYS A 40 0.85 -3.11 3.06
C LYS A 40 1.91 -3.55 4.07
N LEU A 41 2.92 -4.31 3.63
CA LEU A 41 4.01 -4.77 4.50
C LEU A 41 4.83 -3.60 5.07
N VAL A 42 5.16 -2.62 4.25
CA VAL A 42 5.91 -1.42 4.67
C VAL A 42 5.10 -0.60 5.67
N LEU A 43 3.82 -0.37 5.41
CA LEU A 43 2.95 0.38 6.31
C LEU A 43 2.75 -0.35 7.65
N ALA A 44 2.49 -1.66 7.61
CA ALA A 44 2.33 -2.47 8.82
C ALA A 44 3.61 -2.48 9.67
N SER A 45 4.77 -2.71 9.03
CA SER A 45 6.07 -2.70 9.73
C SER A 45 6.37 -1.32 10.32
N GLY A 46 6.09 -0.26 9.57
CA GLY A 46 6.30 1.11 10.03
C GLY A 46 5.38 1.52 11.18
N LEU A 47 4.10 1.17 11.12
CA LEU A 47 3.14 1.43 12.20
C LEU A 47 3.50 0.64 13.46
N ASN A 48 3.92 -0.63 13.31
CA ASN A 48 4.41 -1.44 14.41
C ASN A 48 5.66 -0.82 15.08
N LEU A 49 6.61 -0.29 14.29
CA LEU A 49 7.77 0.46 14.83
C LEU A 49 7.38 1.74 15.58
N LEU A 50 6.23 2.32 15.27
CA LEU A 50 5.69 3.49 15.98
C LEU A 50 4.82 3.09 17.19
N GLY A 51 4.63 1.79 17.45
CA GLY A 51 3.76 1.30 18.52
C GLY A 51 2.26 1.49 18.25
N VAL A 52 1.88 1.68 16.98
CA VAL A 52 0.50 1.88 16.55
C VAL A 52 0.02 0.61 15.84
N GLU A 53 -1.13 0.08 16.25
CA GLU A 53 -1.75 -1.04 15.52
C GLU A 53 -2.24 -0.58 14.16
N ALA A 54 -1.84 -1.30 13.11
CA ALA A 54 -2.33 -1.06 11.77
C ALA A 54 -3.75 -1.63 11.63
N PRO A 55 -4.76 -0.84 11.22
CA PRO A 55 -6.12 -1.36 11.03
C PRO A 55 -6.14 -2.41 9.90
N GLU A 56 -6.81 -3.55 10.14
CA GLU A 56 -6.91 -4.66 9.17
C GLU A 56 -7.67 -4.29 7.88
N ARG A 57 -8.48 -3.22 7.94
CA ARG A 57 -9.17 -2.61 6.81
C ARG A 57 -8.81 -1.13 6.74
N MET A 58 -8.12 -0.75 5.68
CA MET A 58 -8.07 0.63 5.20
C MET A 58 -9.21 0.87 4.21
#